data_AF-A0A800CKR4-F1
#
_entry.id   AF-A0A800CKR4-F1
#
_cell.length_a   1.000
_cell.length_b   1.000
_cell.length_c   1.000
_cell.angle_alpha   90.00
_cell.angle_beta   90.00
_cell.angle_gamma   90.00
#
_symmetry.space_group_name_H-M   'P 1'
#
loop_
_entity.id
_entity.type
_entity.pdbx_description
1 polymer ?
#
loop_
_entity_poly.entity_id
_entity_poly.type
_entity_poly.pdbx_seq_one_letter_code
_entity_poly.pdbx_strand_id
1 'polypeptide(L)'
;QDAQANPGDVVTYTFDIVNGGYIYPMELGQPFNGYTDTITVTLTSSQGWGQLQGGDSQSVTLAWLERATRVLTVTVPANATYGLQDVSTVACQSTAKPWRNGSSEARTNVGLAAGVIVTPEYVDSARPGDVITYTHQVQNVGNNPGTFQVTPNAGPQHASAVLVDSLGNVLSDTQTVYTLAPQESQTVYLRVTILDTARAGDLATPGVVAFEIAEPTNQGAALNEITILPAPGTRYVAASGAADSTNCTDPAQPCATIQHAIEQAVDGDEVRISTGVYTATVTQTIGANIYTQNVLLNKSVTLRGGYNAADGFTGYAPITNAVRLDGQGQHRVIYARPGITATISSLFIQNGAAASEPESEYAGGLYNA
;
A
#
# COMPACT_ATOMS: atom_id res chain seq x y z
N GLN A 1 -9.30 -16.85 39.22
CA GLN A 1 -8.86 -15.53 38.74
C GLN A 1 -8.79 -15.64 37.23
N ASP A 2 -9.42 -14.74 36.48
CA ASP A 2 -9.55 -14.92 35.03
C ASP A 2 -8.91 -13.73 34.30
N ALA A 3 -8.21 -14.02 33.21
CA ALA A 3 -7.68 -12.99 32.32
C ALA A 3 -7.77 -13.44 30.85
N GLN A 4 -7.74 -12.46 29.97
CA GLN A 4 -7.57 -12.65 28.53
C GLN A 4 -6.22 -12.07 28.13
N ALA A 5 -5.51 -12.75 27.23
CA ALA A 5 -4.17 -12.38 26.79
C ALA A 5 -3.97 -12.75 25.32
N ASN A 6 -3.21 -11.93 24.59
CA ASN A 6 -2.87 -12.21 23.20
C ASN A 6 -1.70 -13.22 23.11
N PRO A 7 -1.50 -13.86 21.94
CA PRO A 7 -0.31 -14.68 21.73
C PRO A 7 0.98 -13.90 22.01
N GLY A 8 1.88 -14.45 22.83
CA GLY A 8 3.12 -13.81 23.26
C GLY A 8 3.03 -12.97 24.53
N ASP A 9 1.82 -12.71 25.04
CA ASP A 9 1.65 -11.96 26.29
C ASP A 9 2.03 -12.79 27.53
N VAL A 10 2.41 -12.07 28.59
CA VAL A 10 2.66 -12.64 29.91
C VAL A 10 1.62 -12.10 30.88
N VAL A 11 0.89 -13.01 31.55
CA VAL A 11 -0.07 -12.69 32.59
C VAL A 11 0.47 -13.12 33.94
N THR A 12 0.23 -12.34 34.98
CA THR A 12 0.59 -12.73 36.36
C THR A 12 -0.66 -12.80 37.24
N TYR A 13 -0.68 -13.78 38.14
CA TYR A 13 -1.72 -13.96 39.15
C TYR A 13 -1.07 -14.07 40.52
N THR A 14 -1.75 -13.58 41.55
CA THR A 14 -1.24 -13.62 42.93
C THR A 14 -2.08 -14.57 43.76
N PHE A 15 -1.44 -15.53 44.42
CA PHE A 15 -2.10 -16.51 45.30
C PHE A 15 -1.63 -16.32 46.74
N ASP A 16 -2.59 -16.21 47.66
CA ASP A 16 -2.33 -16.23 49.09
C ASP A 16 -2.51 -17.64 49.64
N ILE A 17 -1.45 -18.16 50.25
CA ILE A 17 -1.43 -19.43 50.96
C ILE A 17 -1.55 -19.12 52.44
N VAL A 18 -2.60 -19.65 53.08
CA VAL A 18 -2.88 -19.38 54.50
C VAL A 18 -2.97 -20.69 55.26
N ASN A 19 -2.21 -20.80 56.35
CA ASN A 19 -2.42 -21.90 57.30
C ASN A 19 -3.64 -21.61 58.18
N GLY A 20 -4.81 -22.09 57.74
CA GLY A 20 -6.06 -21.94 58.49
C GLY A 20 -6.11 -22.73 59.81
N GLY A 21 -5.17 -23.64 60.06
CA GLY A 21 -5.14 -24.50 61.25
C GLY A 21 -6.26 -25.55 61.29
N TYR A 22 -6.30 -26.34 62.36
CA TYR A 22 -7.37 -27.31 62.64
C TYR A 22 -8.16 -26.85 63.87
N ILE A 23 -9.43 -26.49 63.68
CA ILE A 23 -10.34 -26.16 64.78
C ILE A 23 -11.14 -27.42 65.12
N TYR A 24 -10.90 -28.04 66.28
CA TYR A 24 -11.82 -29.03 66.83
C TYR A 24 -13.09 -28.31 67.32
N PRO A 25 -14.31 -28.84 67.12
CA PRO A 25 -15.44 -28.38 67.91
C PRO A 25 -15.12 -28.57 69.39
N MET A 26 -15.37 -27.51 70.15
CA MET A 26 -15.00 -27.28 71.56
C MET A 26 -15.07 -28.52 72.45
N GLU A 27 -13.93 -28.94 73.01
CA GLU A 27 -13.94 -29.30 74.44
C GLU A 27 -13.81 -27.99 75.22
N LEU A 28 -14.75 -27.74 76.14
CA LEU A 28 -14.79 -26.52 76.95
C LEU A 28 -13.44 -26.28 77.65
N GLY A 29 -12.72 -25.22 77.24
CA GLY A 29 -11.61 -24.65 78.02
C GLY A 29 -10.20 -24.78 77.43
N GLN A 30 -10.00 -25.34 76.23
CA GLN A 30 -8.70 -25.32 75.55
C GLN A 30 -8.54 -24.04 74.68
N PRO A 31 -7.42 -23.28 74.77
CA PRO A 31 -7.16 -22.18 73.86
C PRO A 31 -7.03 -22.68 72.41
N PHE A 32 -7.44 -21.87 71.44
CA PHE A 32 -7.24 -22.16 70.02
C PHE A 32 -5.73 -22.22 69.75
N ASN A 33 -5.17 -23.42 69.67
CA ASN A 33 -3.77 -23.61 69.35
C ASN A 33 -3.69 -24.10 67.91
N GLY A 34 -3.67 -23.19 66.95
CA GLY A 34 -3.19 -23.60 65.63
C GLY A 34 -1.69 -23.85 65.70
N TYR A 35 -1.23 -24.87 64.99
CA TYR A 35 0.17 -25.28 64.96
C TYR A 35 0.84 -24.77 63.69
N THR A 36 2.17 -24.61 63.77
CA THR A 36 3.01 -24.40 62.59
C THR A 36 2.97 -25.66 61.74
N ASP A 37 2.67 -25.51 60.46
CA ASP A 37 2.58 -26.61 59.51
C ASP A 37 3.46 -26.35 58.30
N THR A 38 3.90 -27.42 57.64
CA THR A 38 4.56 -27.34 56.35
C THR A 38 3.55 -27.70 55.28
N ILE A 39 3.27 -26.75 54.40
CA ILE A 39 2.31 -26.88 53.31
C ILE A 39 3.07 -27.19 52.03
N THR A 40 2.76 -28.32 51.41
CA THR A 40 3.22 -28.62 50.05
C THR A 40 2.34 -27.85 49.07
N VAL A 41 2.96 -27.07 48.20
CA VAL A 41 2.32 -26.25 47.17
C VAL A 41 2.73 -26.79 45.81
N THR A 42 1.76 -27.13 44.98
CA THR A 42 1.98 -27.67 43.63
C THR A 42 1.16 -26.91 42.59
N LEU A 43 1.78 -26.61 41.45
CA LEU A 43 1.12 -26.06 40.27
C LEU A 43 0.81 -27.18 39.26
N THR A 44 -0.40 -27.17 38.73
CA THR A 44 -0.75 -27.89 37.50
C THR A 44 -1.27 -26.88 36.49
N SER A 45 -0.71 -26.85 35.27
CA SER A 45 -1.15 -25.98 34.17
C SER A 45 -1.62 -26.84 33.02
N SER A 46 -2.87 -26.65 32.57
CA SER A 46 -3.48 -27.52 31.55
C SER A 46 -2.81 -27.43 30.18
N GLN A 47 -2.19 -26.30 29.87
CA GLN A 47 -1.41 -26.08 28.64
C GLN A 47 0.11 -26.02 28.88
N GLY A 48 0.55 -26.10 30.13
CA GLY A 48 1.96 -25.97 30.52
C GLY A 48 2.52 -24.55 30.39
N TRP A 49 1.66 -23.53 30.35
CA TRP A 49 2.07 -22.12 30.22
C TRP A 49 2.42 -21.46 31.55
N GLY A 50 1.94 -22.04 32.65
CA GLY A 50 2.12 -21.52 34.01
C GLY A 50 3.44 -21.92 34.65
N GLN A 51 4.06 -20.98 35.36
CA GLN A 51 5.21 -21.18 36.24
C GLN A 51 4.96 -20.50 37.59
N LEU A 52 5.14 -21.23 38.70
CA LEU A 52 4.96 -20.68 40.04
C LEU A 52 6.28 -20.15 40.60
N GLN A 53 6.23 -18.95 41.20
CA GLN A 53 7.37 -18.38 41.89
C GLN A 53 7.93 -19.34 42.96
N GLY A 54 9.23 -19.64 42.90
CA GLY A 54 9.89 -20.59 43.80
C GLY A 54 9.78 -22.06 43.36
N GLY A 55 9.22 -22.32 42.19
CA GLY A 55 9.09 -23.65 41.59
C GLY A 55 7.66 -24.20 41.65
N ASP A 56 7.34 -25.05 40.67
CA ASP A 56 6.00 -25.65 40.50
C ASP A 56 5.67 -26.72 41.54
N SER A 57 6.66 -27.13 42.34
CA SER A 57 6.49 -27.95 43.54
C SER A 57 7.43 -27.43 44.62
N GLN A 58 6.86 -27.01 45.75
CA GLN A 58 7.60 -26.40 46.84
C GLN A 58 6.96 -26.68 48.20
N SER A 59 7.71 -26.48 49.28
CA SER A 59 7.21 -26.57 50.64
C SER A 59 7.34 -25.23 51.34
N VAL A 60 6.26 -24.80 52.01
CA VAL A 60 6.20 -23.53 52.74
C VAL A 60 5.77 -23.80 54.17
N THR A 61 6.61 -23.46 55.14
CA THR A 61 6.29 -23.58 56.56
C THR A 61 5.61 -22.29 57.03
N LEU A 62 4.40 -22.41 57.58
CA LEU A 62 3.58 -21.28 58.05
C LEU A 62 3.09 -21.55 59.46
N ALA A 63 3.28 -20.59 60.36
CA ALA A 63 2.61 -20.53 61.64
C ALA A 63 1.09 -20.40 61.45
N TRP A 64 0.33 -20.60 62.52
CA TRP A 64 -1.12 -20.49 62.45
C TRP A 64 -1.55 -19.08 62.04
N LEU A 65 -2.44 -19.01 61.04
CA LEU A 65 -2.92 -17.78 60.39
C LEU A 65 -1.85 -16.97 59.65
N GLU A 66 -0.61 -17.46 59.59
CA GLU A 66 0.43 -16.87 58.76
C GLU A 66 0.08 -17.06 57.28
N ARG A 67 0.52 -16.08 56.48
CA ARG A 67 0.30 -16.05 55.03
C ARG A 67 1.63 -16.03 54.30
N ALA A 68 1.69 -16.76 53.20
CA ALA A 68 2.70 -16.55 52.18
C ALA A 68 2.02 -16.27 50.84
N THR A 69 2.60 -15.36 50.07
CA THR A 69 2.13 -15.04 48.73
C THR A 69 3.01 -15.70 47.69
N ARG A 70 2.42 -16.19 46.60
CA ARG A 70 3.13 -16.69 45.42
C ARG A 70 2.56 -16.07 44.17
N VAL A 71 3.46 -15.64 43.28
CA VAL A 71 3.10 -15.17 41.94
C VAL A 71 3.14 -16.34 40.98
N LEU A 72 2.04 -16.57 40.27
CA LEU A 72 1.98 -17.42 39.09
C LEU A 72 2.23 -16.53 37.86
N THR A 73 3.16 -16.92 37.01
CA THR A 73 3.41 -16.29 35.71
C THR A 73 2.92 -17.24 34.62
N VAL A 74 2.04 -16.78 33.73
CA VAL A 74 1.54 -17.54 32.58
C VAL A 74 2.04 -16.87 31.32
N THR A 75 2.82 -17.59 30.50
CA THR A 75 3.34 -17.09 29.22
C THR A 75 2.58 -17.74 28.08
N VAL A 76 1.77 -16.96 27.35
CA VAL A 76 1.00 -17.47 26.21
C VAL A 76 1.94 -17.66 25.02
N PRO A 77 2.02 -18.86 24.40
CA PRO A 77 2.84 -19.08 23.21
C PRO A 77 2.48 -18.12 22.07
N ALA A 78 3.49 -17.66 21.31
CA ALA A 78 3.27 -16.74 20.19
C ALA A 78 2.42 -17.34 19.05
N ASN A 79 2.36 -18.66 18.96
CA ASN A 79 1.54 -19.40 17.99
C ASN A 79 0.21 -19.91 18.59
N ALA A 80 -0.18 -19.45 19.79
CA ALA A 80 -1.41 -19.89 20.43
C ALA A 80 -2.62 -19.41 19.61
N THR A 81 -3.50 -20.35 19.25
CA THR A 81 -4.70 -20.04 18.47
C THR A 81 -5.83 -19.53 19.37
N TYR A 82 -6.73 -18.74 18.77
CA TYR A 82 -7.92 -18.24 19.45
C TYR A 82 -8.73 -19.38 20.11
N GLY A 83 -9.27 -19.10 21.29
CA GLY A 83 -10.12 -20.03 22.03
C GLY A 83 -9.38 -21.07 22.89
N LEU A 84 -8.05 -21.14 22.81
CA LEU A 84 -7.26 -21.91 23.78
C LEU A 84 -7.38 -21.28 25.17
N GLN A 85 -7.43 -22.14 26.19
CA GLN A 85 -7.46 -21.76 27.59
C GLN A 85 -6.40 -22.56 28.36
N ASP A 86 -5.60 -21.86 29.16
CA ASP A 86 -4.82 -22.46 30.24
C ASP A 86 -5.58 -22.33 31.56
N VAL A 87 -5.73 -23.47 32.25
CA VAL A 87 -6.24 -23.54 33.61
C VAL A 87 -5.07 -23.94 34.49
N SER A 88 -4.58 -22.98 35.27
CA SER A 88 -3.50 -23.15 36.23
C SER A 88 -4.09 -23.32 37.64
N THR A 89 -3.98 -24.52 38.19
CA THR A 89 -4.45 -24.87 39.54
C THR A 89 -3.27 -24.89 40.51
N VAL A 90 -3.31 -24.02 41.52
CA VAL A 90 -2.39 -24.06 42.66
C VAL A 90 -3.05 -24.85 43.78
N ALA A 91 -2.51 -26.02 44.07
CA ALA A 91 -2.98 -26.89 45.15
C ALA A 91 -2.05 -26.81 46.36
N CYS A 92 -2.63 -26.81 47.55
CA CYS A 92 -1.95 -26.77 48.83
C CYS A 92 -2.37 -27.98 49.66
N GLN A 93 -1.42 -28.72 50.22
CA GLN A 93 -1.67 -29.86 51.09
C GLN A 93 -0.86 -29.75 52.38
N SER A 94 -1.52 -29.93 53.52
CA SER A 94 -0.86 -30.03 54.82
C SER A 94 0.00 -31.30 54.90
N THR A 95 1.26 -31.16 55.28
CA THR A 95 2.14 -32.32 55.51
C THR A 95 1.78 -33.04 56.80
N ALA A 96 1.43 -32.29 57.86
CA ALA A 96 1.03 -32.87 59.14
C ALA A 96 -0.33 -33.59 59.09
N LYS A 97 -1.25 -33.13 58.23
CA LYS A 97 -2.60 -33.70 58.04
C LYS A 97 -2.97 -33.75 56.55
N PRO A 98 -2.52 -34.77 55.79
CA PRO A 98 -2.68 -34.83 54.33
C PRO A 98 -4.12 -34.75 53.80
N TRP A 99 -5.12 -35.08 54.62
CA TRP A 99 -6.55 -34.92 54.28
C TRP A 99 -7.03 -33.47 54.29
N ARG A 100 -6.21 -32.51 54.75
CA ARG A 100 -6.48 -31.07 54.69
C ARG A 100 -5.73 -30.49 53.51
N ASN A 101 -6.48 -30.11 52.50
CA ASN A 101 -5.99 -29.47 51.29
C ASN A 101 -6.90 -28.29 50.91
N GLY A 102 -6.38 -27.46 50.03
CA GLY A 102 -7.12 -26.38 49.38
C GLY A 102 -6.54 -26.17 47.99
N SER A 103 -7.34 -25.62 47.08
CA SER A 103 -6.85 -25.26 45.76
C SER A 103 -7.52 -23.98 45.28
N SER A 104 -6.86 -23.31 44.34
CA SER A 104 -7.40 -22.16 43.65
C SER A 104 -6.95 -22.20 42.19
N GLU A 105 -7.77 -21.64 41.31
CA GLU A 105 -7.55 -21.67 39.86
C GLU A 105 -7.33 -20.26 39.31
N ALA A 106 -6.40 -20.17 38.37
CA ALA A 106 -6.31 -19.07 37.42
C ALA A 106 -6.61 -19.58 36.01
N ARG A 107 -7.40 -18.81 35.25
CA ARG A 107 -7.74 -19.12 33.85
C ARG A 107 -7.22 -18.02 32.94
N THR A 108 -6.40 -18.40 31.97
CA THR A 108 -5.88 -17.49 30.94
C THR A 108 -6.45 -17.91 29.59
N ASN A 109 -7.25 -17.04 28.98
CA ASN A 109 -7.86 -17.26 27.67
C ASN A 109 -7.08 -16.55 26.58
N VAL A 110 -6.83 -17.22 25.46
CA VAL A 110 -6.20 -16.59 24.28
C VAL A 110 -7.23 -15.71 23.57
N GLY A 111 -6.92 -14.41 23.50
CA GLY A 111 -7.71 -13.41 22.78
C GLY A 111 -7.67 -13.60 21.27
N LEU A 112 -8.66 -13.04 20.58
CA LEU A 112 -8.68 -13.02 19.12
C LEU A 112 -7.69 -11.95 18.64
N ALA A 113 -6.73 -12.37 17.83
CA ALA A 113 -5.84 -11.49 17.09
C ALA A 113 -6.10 -11.70 15.61
N ALA A 114 -6.63 -10.68 14.95
CA ALA A 114 -6.87 -10.68 13.51
C ALA A 114 -5.75 -9.92 12.80
N GLY A 115 -5.41 -10.35 11.59
CA GLY A 115 -4.42 -9.66 10.78
C GLY A 115 -4.23 -10.35 9.43
N VAL A 116 -4.09 -9.56 8.38
CA VAL A 116 -3.70 -10.03 7.05
C VAL A 116 -2.66 -9.09 6.47
N ILE A 117 -1.65 -9.66 5.82
CA ILE A 117 -0.63 -8.90 5.10
C ILE A 117 -0.59 -9.34 3.64
N VAL A 118 -0.23 -8.43 2.75
CA VAL A 118 0.00 -8.71 1.33
C VAL A 118 1.41 -8.23 0.99
N THR A 119 2.21 -9.08 0.35
CA THR A 119 3.63 -8.80 0.03
C THR A 119 4.10 -9.53 -1.23
N PRO A 120 5.24 -9.18 -1.84
CA PRO A 120 5.98 -7.93 -1.65
C PRO A 120 5.32 -6.78 -2.41
N GLU A 121 5.87 -5.58 -2.23
CA GLU A 121 5.64 -4.42 -3.09
C GLU A 121 6.75 -4.36 -4.14
N TYR A 122 6.43 -3.92 -5.35
CA TYR A 122 7.40 -3.84 -6.46
C TYR A 122 7.62 -2.38 -6.88
N VAL A 123 8.86 -2.07 -7.30
CA VAL A 123 9.20 -0.80 -7.95
C VAL A 123 9.71 -1.14 -9.35
N ASP A 124 9.07 -0.59 -10.38
CA ASP A 124 9.38 -0.88 -11.78
C ASP A 124 9.17 0.33 -12.70
N SER A 125 9.42 0.14 -13.99
CA SER A 125 9.12 1.10 -15.04
C SER A 125 8.56 0.40 -16.27
N ALA A 126 7.60 1.04 -16.93
CA ALA A 126 6.87 0.43 -18.05
C ALA A 126 6.42 1.50 -19.05
N ARG A 127 6.23 1.11 -20.31
CA ARG A 127 5.68 1.97 -21.36
C ARG A 127 4.16 1.82 -21.46
N PRO A 128 3.44 2.84 -21.96
CA PRO A 128 2.07 2.70 -22.42
C PRO A 128 1.85 1.45 -23.28
N GLY A 129 0.84 0.64 -22.94
CA GLY A 129 0.51 -0.62 -23.61
C GLY A 129 1.23 -1.85 -23.04
N ASP A 130 2.25 -1.69 -22.20
CA ASP A 130 2.93 -2.83 -21.57
C ASP A 130 2.00 -3.59 -20.62
N VAL A 131 2.17 -4.91 -20.58
CA VAL A 131 1.45 -5.82 -19.69
C VAL A 131 2.45 -6.53 -18.79
N ILE A 132 2.30 -6.36 -17.48
CA ILE A 132 3.19 -6.92 -16.46
C ILE A 132 2.38 -7.78 -15.49
N THR A 133 2.90 -8.95 -15.12
CA THR A 133 2.27 -9.81 -14.11
C THR A 133 3.15 -9.88 -12.87
N TYR A 134 2.64 -9.40 -11.74
CA TYR A 134 3.29 -9.46 -10.44
C TYR A 134 2.80 -10.67 -9.64
N THR A 135 3.68 -11.22 -8.81
CA THR A 135 3.34 -12.28 -7.85
C THR A 135 3.31 -11.71 -6.45
N HIS A 136 2.18 -11.83 -5.76
CA HIS A 136 2.01 -11.44 -4.36
C HIS A 136 1.63 -12.67 -3.51
N GLN A 137 1.79 -12.53 -2.20
CA GLN A 137 1.38 -13.47 -1.16
C GLN A 137 0.41 -12.76 -0.23
N VAL A 138 -0.74 -13.38 0.00
CA VAL A 138 -1.70 -12.99 1.03
C VAL A 138 -1.51 -13.92 2.21
N GLN A 139 -1.13 -13.40 3.37
CA GLN A 139 -0.87 -14.20 4.56
C GLN A 139 -1.80 -13.82 5.70
N ASN A 140 -2.44 -14.81 6.32
CA ASN A 140 -3.15 -14.63 7.58
C ASN A 140 -2.13 -14.58 8.72
N VAL A 141 -1.92 -13.39 9.28
CA VAL A 141 -1.02 -13.19 10.44
C VAL A 141 -1.79 -13.21 11.77
N GLY A 142 -3.10 -13.37 11.71
CA GLY A 142 -3.95 -13.60 12.87
C GLY A 142 -3.77 -14.99 13.48
N ASN A 143 -4.41 -15.21 14.62
CA ASN A 143 -4.36 -16.45 15.39
C ASN A 143 -5.62 -17.33 15.26
N ASN A 144 -6.50 -16.99 14.32
CA ASN A 144 -7.69 -17.75 13.99
C ASN A 144 -7.77 -17.96 12.47
N PRO A 145 -8.34 -19.08 11.97
CA PRO A 145 -8.64 -19.21 10.55
C PRO A 145 -9.56 -18.07 10.09
N GLY A 146 -9.23 -17.47 8.96
CA GLY A 146 -9.98 -16.35 8.37
C GLY A 146 -10.32 -16.64 6.91
N THR A 147 -11.43 -16.06 6.45
CA THR A 147 -11.80 -16.08 5.03
C THR A 147 -11.61 -14.67 4.45
N PHE A 148 -10.75 -14.57 3.45
CA PHE A 148 -10.30 -13.32 2.87
C PHE A 148 -10.78 -13.19 1.44
N GLN A 149 -11.36 -12.03 1.11
CA GLN A 149 -11.59 -11.62 -0.25
C GLN A 149 -10.35 -10.85 -0.72
N VAL A 150 -9.83 -11.22 -1.88
CA VAL A 150 -8.70 -10.54 -2.52
C VAL A 150 -9.22 -9.78 -3.73
N THR A 151 -8.86 -8.51 -3.84
CA THR A 151 -9.29 -7.64 -4.94
C THR A 151 -8.09 -6.96 -5.59
N PRO A 152 -8.06 -6.85 -6.93
CA PRO A 152 -7.09 -6.01 -7.59
C PRO A 152 -7.41 -4.54 -7.34
N ASN A 153 -6.39 -3.72 -7.18
CA ASN A 153 -6.49 -2.27 -7.18
C ASN A 153 -5.72 -1.74 -8.40
N ALA A 154 -6.38 -0.99 -9.27
CA ALA A 154 -5.71 -0.39 -10.42
C ALA A 154 -4.93 0.90 -10.06
N GLY A 155 -5.17 1.45 -8.86
CA GLY A 155 -4.73 2.79 -8.51
C GLY A 155 -5.62 3.88 -9.13
N PRO A 156 -5.34 5.16 -8.86
CA PRO A 156 -6.18 6.25 -9.31
C PRO A 156 -6.13 6.49 -10.83
N GLN A 157 -4.99 6.22 -11.50
CA GLN A 157 -4.77 6.55 -12.91
C GLN A 157 -3.77 5.61 -13.61
N HIS A 158 -3.79 5.66 -14.95
CA HIS A 158 -2.76 5.14 -15.89
C HIS A 158 -2.58 3.63 -16.03
N ALA A 159 -3.21 2.81 -15.20
CA ALA A 159 -3.18 1.36 -15.35
C ALA A 159 -4.57 0.75 -15.16
N SER A 160 -4.73 -0.46 -15.66
CA SER A 160 -5.78 -1.39 -15.25
C SER A 160 -5.14 -2.58 -14.53
N ALA A 161 -5.88 -3.21 -13.64
CA ALA A 161 -5.39 -4.34 -12.88
C ALA A 161 -6.47 -5.42 -12.76
N VAL A 162 -6.07 -6.67 -12.96
CA VAL A 162 -6.93 -7.85 -12.81
C VAL A 162 -6.14 -8.98 -12.14
N LEU A 163 -6.83 -9.79 -11.34
CA LEU A 163 -6.26 -11.02 -10.82
C LEU A 163 -6.38 -12.13 -11.85
N VAL A 164 -5.32 -12.94 -11.98
CA VAL A 164 -5.26 -14.05 -12.93
C VAL A 164 -4.82 -15.35 -12.25
N ASP A 165 -5.16 -16.49 -12.84
CA ASP A 165 -4.59 -17.78 -12.44
C ASP A 165 -3.15 -17.96 -12.94
N SER A 166 -2.52 -19.09 -12.61
CA SER A 166 -1.16 -19.42 -13.04
C SER A 166 -1.01 -19.61 -14.56
N LEU A 167 -2.11 -19.68 -15.30
CA LEU A 167 -2.16 -19.79 -16.76
C LEU A 167 -2.47 -18.44 -17.43
N GLY A 168 -2.75 -17.38 -16.65
CA GLY A 168 -3.07 -16.04 -17.13
C GLY A 168 -4.56 -15.79 -17.43
N ASN A 169 -5.46 -16.69 -17.04
CA ASN A 169 -6.90 -16.49 -17.17
C ASN A 169 -7.41 -15.54 -16.08
N VAL A 170 -8.29 -14.61 -16.43
CA VAL A 170 -8.88 -13.66 -15.48
C VAL A 170 -9.77 -14.42 -14.49
N LEU A 171 -9.58 -14.14 -13.20
CA LEU A 171 -10.38 -14.72 -12.12
C LEU A 171 -11.65 -13.90 -11.87
N SER A 172 -12.76 -14.57 -11.53
CA SER A 172 -13.96 -13.90 -10.99
C SER A 172 -13.83 -13.62 -9.49
N ASP A 173 -14.72 -12.78 -8.96
CA ASP A 173 -14.76 -12.44 -7.52
C ASP A 173 -14.89 -13.68 -6.62
N THR A 174 -15.63 -14.70 -7.05
CA THR A 174 -15.77 -15.97 -6.33
C THR A 174 -14.50 -16.82 -6.32
N GLN A 175 -13.61 -16.65 -7.29
CA GLN A 175 -12.35 -17.38 -7.40
C GLN A 175 -11.20 -16.70 -6.64
N THR A 176 -11.48 -15.55 -6.02
CA THR A 176 -10.51 -14.73 -5.27
C THR A 176 -10.85 -14.70 -3.76
N VAL A 177 -11.61 -15.69 -3.29
CA VAL A 177 -11.92 -15.94 -1.88
C VAL A 177 -11.07 -17.10 -1.37
N TYR A 178 -10.30 -16.86 -0.31
CA TYR A 178 -9.41 -17.87 0.28
C TYR A 178 -9.66 -18.01 1.77
N THR A 179 -9.73 -19.26 2.26
CA THR A 179 -9.77 -19.54 3.70
C THR A 179 -8.37 -19.98 4.12
N LEU A 180 -7.76 -19.20 5.02
CA LEU A 180 -6.37 -19.38 5.43
C LEU A 180 -6.31 -19.64 6.93
N ALA A 181 -5.64 -20.72 7.33
CA ALA A 181 -5.25 -20.97 8.70
C ALA A 181 -4.24 -19.91 9.20
N PRO A 182 -4.04 -19.78 10.53
CA PRO A 182 -2.98 -18.92 11.07
C PRO A 182 -1.62 -19.21 10.42
N GLN A 183 -0.92 -18.17 9.99
CA GLN A 183 0.37 -18.18 9.29
C GLN A 183 0.36 -18.78 7.87
N GLU A 184 -0.79 -19.28 7.39
CA GLU A 184 -0.93 -19.77 6.02
C GLU A 184 -0.89 -18.62 5.01
N SER A 185 -0.27 -18.89 3.86
CA SER A 185 -0.13 -17.92 2.76
C SER A 185 -0.74 -18.46 1.48
N GLN A 186 -1.39 -17.58 0.72
CA GLN A 186 -1.89 -17.83 -0.62
C GLN A 186 -1.16 -16.95 -1.64
N THR A 187 -0.64 -17.59 -2.68
CA THR A 187 -0.04 -16.88 -3.82
C THR A 187 -1.12 -16.36 -4.77
N VAL A 188 -1.01 -15.11 -5.19
CA VAL A 188 -1.91 -14.46 -6.15
C VAL A 188 -1.12 -13.74 -7.24
N TYR A 189 -1.67 -13.70 -8.45
CA TYR A 189 -1.04 -13.06 -9.61
C TYR A 189 -1.82 -11.83 -10.04
N LEU A 190 -1.18 -10.67 -10.02
CA LEU A 190 -1.76 -9.39 -10.44
C LEU A 190 -1.25 -9.06 -11.84
N ARG A 191 -2.14 -9.13 -12.84
CA ARG A 191 -1.83 -8.64 -14.18
C ARG A 191 -2.21 -7.16 -14.28
N VAL A 192 -1.22 -6.35 -14.58
CA VAL A 192 -1.32 -4.91 -14.76
C VAL A 192 -1.12 -4.59 -16.24
N THR A 193 -2.01 -3.76 -16.81
CA THR A 193 -1.84 -3.19 -18.15
C THR A 193 -1.72 -1.68 -18.03
N ILE A 194 -0.60 -1.12 -18.49
CA ILE A 194 -0.44 0.34 -18.57
C ILE A 194 -1.31 0.84 -19.73
N LEU A 195 -2.15 1.83 -19.47
CA LEU A 195 -3.06 2.38 -20.47
C LEU A 195 -2.26 2.96 -21.65
N ASP A 196 -2.73 2.74 -22.88
CA ASP A 196 -2.08 3.26 -24.09
C ASP A 196 -1.96 4.80 -24.08
N THR A 197 -2.84 5.48 -23.36
CA THR A 197 -2.87 6.94 -23.22
C THR A 197 -2.13 7.47 -21.99
N ALA A 198 -1.46 6.60 -21.22
CA ALA A 198 -0.75 6.97 -20.01
C ALA A 198 0.42 7.93 -20.29
N ARG A 199 0.57 8.98 -19.47
CA ARG A 199 1.58 10.02 -19.65
C ARG A 199 2.94 9.56 -19.17
N ALA A 200 3.97 9.89 -19.92
CA ALA A 200 5.35 9.69 -19.52
C ALA A 200 5.68 10.56 -18.29
N GLY A 201 6.40 9.98 -17.33
CA GLY A 201 6.78 10.60 -16.07
C GLY A 201 5.76 10.44 -14.94
N ASP A 202 4.54 10.00 -15.24
CA ASP A 202 3.55 9.70 -14.21
C ASP A 202 3.87 8.38 -13.49
N LEU A 203 3.30 8.22 -12.30
CA LEU A 203 3.41 7.02 -11.48
C LEU A 203 2.07 6.27 -11.49
N ALA A 204 2.08 5.01 -11.92
CA ALA A 204 0.95 4.10 -11.74
C ALA A 204 1.15 3.31 -10.43
N THR A 205 0.10 3.22 -9.61
CA THR A 205 0.15 2.53 -8.31
C THR A 205 -0.83 1.35 -8.18
N PRO A 206 -0.81 0.36 -9.09
CA PRO A 206 -1.68 -0.80 -8.99
C PRO A 206 -1.22 -1.72 -7.86
N GLY A 207 -2.10 -2.57 -7.35
CA GLY A 207 -1.76 -3.46 -6.25
C GLY A 207 -2.83 -4.51 -5.98
N VAL A 208 -2.66 -5.19 -4.85
CA VAL A 208 -3.59 -6.19 -4.34
C VAL A 208 -4.04 -5.75 -2.95
N VAL A 209 -5.34 -5.83 -2.71
CA VAL A 209 -5.94 -5.63 -1.38
C VAL A 209 -6.56 -6.96 -0.94
N ALA A 210 -6.33 -7.35 0.30
CA ALA A 210 -7.01 -8.46 0.94
C ALA A 210 -7.72 -7.95 2.19
N PHE A 211 -9.00 -8.29 2.34
CA PHE A 211 -9.75 -7.99 3.55
C PHE A 211 -10.47 -9.25 4.05
N GLU A 212 -10.62 -9.36 5.36
CA GLU A 212 -11.37 -10.43 5.97
C GLU A 212 -12.88 -10.21 5.78
N ILE A 213 -13.60 -11.22 5.30
CA ILE A 213 -15.04 -11.10 5.00
C ILE A 213 -15.85 -10.89 6.29
N ALA A 214 -15.47 -11.59 7.36
CA ALA A 214 -16.16 -11.49 8.65
C ALA A 214 -15.92 -10.14 9.34
N GLU A 215 -14.72 -9.56 9.16
CA GLU A 215 -14.30 -8.30 9.79
C GLU A 215 -13.57 -7.42 8.75
N PRO A 216 -14.30 -6.69 7.89
CA PRO A 216 -13.71 -5.95 6.76
C PRO A 216 -12.71 -4.86 7.13
N THR A 217 -12.62 -4.49 8.42
CA THR A 217 -11.61 -3.56 8.92
C THR A 217 -10.22 -4.22 9.06
N ASN A 218 -10.16 -5.56 9.13
CA ASN A 218 -8.94 -6.33 9.03
C ASN A 218 -8.55 -6.49 7.56
N GLN A 219 -7.60 -5.65 7.12
CA GLN A 219 -7.16 -5.59 5.74
C GLN A 219 -5.65 -5.41 5.62
N GLY A 220 -5.12 -5.85 4.50
CA GLY A 220 -3.72 -5.73 4.10
C GLY A 220 -3.65 -5.42 2.62
N ALA A 221 -2.62 -4.69 2.21
CA ALA A 221 -2.42 -4.34 0.81
C ALA A 221 -0.94 -4.32 0.46
N ALA A 222 -0.65 -4.58 -0.81
CA ALA A 222 0.63 -4.32 -1.43
C ALA A 222 0.38 -3.45 -2.66
N LEU A 223 1.04 -2.30 -2.73
CA LEU A 223 1.03 -1.43 -3.90
C LEU A 223 2.34 -1.58 -4.66
N ASN A 224 2.26 -1.54 -5.99
CA ASN A 224 3.41 -1.48 -6.87
C ASN A 224 3.60 -0.04 -7.33
N GLU A 225 4.84 0.40 -7.46
CA GLU A 225 5.20 1.72 -7.97
C GLU A 225 5.79 1.58 -9.37
N ILE A 226 5.04 1.97 -10.39
CA ILE A 226 5.45 1.82 -11.80
C ILE A 226 5.64 3.19 -12.43
N THR A 227 6.89 3.57 -12.70
CA THR A 227 7.20 4.82 -13.41
C THR A 227 6.91 4.65 -14.90
N ILE A 228 6.09 5.54 -15.47
CA ILE A 228 5.68 5.44 -16.87
C ILE A 228 6.73 6.08 -17.77
N LEU A 229 7.26 5.27 -18.68
CA LEU A 229 8.25 5.67 -19.67
C LEU A 229 7.56 6.23 -20.93
N PRO A 230 8.22 7.13 -21.68
CA PRO A 230 7.68 7.58 -22.96
C PRO A 230 7.68 6.44 -23.99
N ALA A 231 6.64 6.40 -24.83
CA ALA A 231 6.47 5.43 -25.92
C ALA A 231 6.35 6.13 -27.27
N PRO A 232 6.90 5.59 -28.37
CA PRO A 232 6.79 6.20 -29.70
C PRO A 232 5.35 6.24 -30.21
N GLY A 233 5.04 7.21 -31.07
CA GLY A 233 3.78 7.28 -31.78
C GLY A 233 3.41 8.70 -32.24
N THR A 234 2.44 8.78 -33.13
CA THR A 234 1.87 10.08 -33.53
C THR A 234 1.19 10.74 -32.33
N ARG A 235 1.43 12.03 -32.15
CA ARG A 235 0.76 12.87 -31.15
C ARG A 235 -0.31 13.73 -31.82
N TYR A 236 -1.45 13.89 -31.18
CA TYR A 236 -2.57 14.66 -31.68
C TYR A 236 -2.83 15.87 -30.78
N VAL A 237 -2.95 17.04 -31.39
CA VAL A 237 -3.15 18.30 -30.69
C VAL A 237 -4.35 19.04 -31.26
N ALA A 238 -5.20 19.57 -30.37
CA ALA A 238 -6.35 20.38 -30.77
C ALA A 238 -6.53 21.62 -29.91
N ALA A 239 -6.89 22.73 -30.55
CA ALA A 239 -7.08 24.03 -29.90
C ALA A 239 -8.38 24.10 -29.08
N SER A 240 -9.33 23.19 -29.32
CA SER A 240 -10.62 23.14 -28.63
C SER A 240 -11.04 21.69 -28.37
N GLY A 241 -11.83 21.50 -27.30
CA GLY A 241 -12.32 20.16 -26.91
C GLY A 241 -11.22 19.19 -26.44
N ALA A 242 -10.06 19.69 -26.05
CA ALA A 242 -8.86 18.92 -25.73
C ALA A 242 -8.35 19.20 -24.32
N ALA A 243 -7.56 18.28 -23.77
CA ALA A 243 -6.94 18.41 -22.44
C ALA A 243 -5.58 17.72 -22.38
N ASP A 244 -4.66 18.26 -21.58
CA ASP A 244 -3.31 17.72 -21.39
C ASP A 244 -3.29 16.60 -20.30
N SER A 245 -4.24 15.66 -20.39
CA SER A 245 -4.43 14.56 -19.44
C SER A 245 -3.93 13.20 -19.95
N THR A 246 -3.47 13.12 -21.20
CA THR A 246 -2.99 11.88 -21.84
C THR A 246 -1.62 12.09 -22.47
N ASN A 247 -1.01 11.02 -23.00
CA ASN A 247 0.19 11.10 -23.83
C ASN A 247 -0.07 11.53 -25.29
N CYS A 248 -1.28 11.99 -25.61
CA CYS A 248 -1.67 12.52 -26.91
C CYS A 248 -1.69 11.50 -28.06
N THR A 249 -1.66 10.19 -27.79
CA THR A 249 -1.66 9.15 -28.85
C THR A 249 -3.04 8.79 -29.40
N ASP A 250 -4.13 9.15 -28.68
CA ASP A 250 -5.50 8.90 -29.12
C ASP A 250 -6.07 10.15 -29.84
N PRO A 251 -6.41 10.07 -31.13
CA PRO A 251 -7.00 11.19 -31.86
C PRO A 251 -8.39 11.61 -31.33
N ALA A 252 -9.08 10.75 -30.57
CA ALA A 252 -10.33 11.09 -29.89
C ALA A 252 -10.11 11.83 -28.56
N GLN A 253 -8.89 11.77 -28.01
CA GLN A 253 -8.47 12.48 -26.80
C GLN A 253 -7.17 13.26 -27.05
N PRO A 254 -7.18 14.21 -28.01
CA PRO A 254 -6.00 14.99 -28.33
C PRO A 254 -5.63 15.91 -27.15
N CYS A 255 -4.36 16.29 -27.12
CA CYS A 255 -3.85 17.24 -26.13
C CYS A 255 -4.19 18.68 -26.53
N ALA A 256 -4.32 19.55 -25.52
CA ALA A 256 -4.67 20.95 -25.71
C ALA A 256 -3.47 21.77 -26.19
N THR A 257 -2.27 21.43 -25.73
CA THR A 257 -1.06 22.19 -26.05
C THR A 257 -0.07 21.41 -26.90
N ILE A 258 0.61 22.12 -27.81
CA ILE A 258 1.70 21.56 -28.61
C ILE A 258 2.88 21.19 -27.70
N GLN A 259 3.13 21.99 -26.67
CA GLN A 259 4.23 21.75 -25.73
C GLN A 259 4.05 20.43 -24.98
N HIS A 260 2.85 20.16 -24.45
CA HIS A 260 2.58 18.89 -23.76
C HIS A 260 2.78 17.70 -24.71
N ALA A 261 2.32 17.78 -25.97
CA ALA A 261 2.59 16.72 -26.95
C ALA A 261 4.09 16.47 -27.20
N ILE A 262 4.93 17.52 -27.22
CA ILE A 262 6.39 17.38 -27.33
C ILE A 262 6.97 16.73 -26.07
N GLU A 263 6.49 17.08 -24.89
CA GLU A 263 6.93 16.48 -23.63
C GLU A 263 6.61 14.99 -23.56
N GLN A 264 5.51 14.57 -24.16
CA GLN A 264 5.11 13.16 -24.28
C GLN A 264 5.81 12.41 -25.44
N ALA A 265 6.31 13.12 -26.45
CA ALA A 265 6.99 12.54 -27.62
C ALA A 265 8.32 11.85 -27.29
N VAL A 266 8.77 10.94 -28.15
CA VAL A 266 10.17 10.53 -28.28
C VAL A 266 10.75 11.06 -29.59
N ASP A 267 12.07 11.00 -29.74
CA ASP A 267 12.72 11.41 -31.00
C ASP A 267 12.19 10.59 -32.18
N GLY A 268 11.84 11.29 -33.26
CA GLY A 268 11.26 10.75 -34.48
C GLY A 268 9.75 10.89 -34.60
N ASP A 269 9.03 11.22 -33.51
CA ASP A 269 7.57 11.30 -33.53
C ASP A 269 7.03 12.46 -34.40
N GLU A 270 5.83 12.26 -34.96
CA GLU A 270 5.04 13.31 -35.63
C GLU A 270 3.98 13.84 -34.66
N VAL A 271 3.86 15.16 -34.55
CA VAL A 271 2.80 15.87 -33.85
C VAL A 271 1.86 16.47 -34.89
N ARG A 272 0.66 15.90 -35.00
CA ARG A 272 -0.42 16.37 -35.87
C ARG A 272 -1.26 17.40 -35.13
N ILE A 273 -1.31 18.60 -35.70
CA ILE A 273 -1.94 19.75 -35.06
C ILE A 273 -3.18 20.13 -35.86
N SER A 274 -4.32 20.14 -35.18
CA SER A 274 -5.59 20.51 -35.80
C SER A 274 -5.77 22.03 -35.87
N THR A 275 -6.59 22.47 -36.82
CA THR A 275 -6.97 23.86 -37.07
C THR A 275 -7.30 24.62 -35.78
N GLY A 276 -6.86 25.87 -35.70
CA GLY A 276 -7.07 26.69 -34.51
C GLY A 276 -5.97 27.72 -34.26
N VAL A 277 -6.11 28.45 -33.16
CA VAL A 277 -5.14 29.43 -32.68
C VAL A 277 -4.54 28.92 -31.37
N TYR A 278 -3.22 28.81 -31.32
CA TYR A 278 -2.47 28.31 -30.17
C TYR A 278 -1.64 29.46 -29.57
N THR A 279 -1.95 29.81 -28.33
CA THR A 279 -1.30 30.90 -27.57
C THR A 279 -0.68 30.42 -26.26
N ALA A 280 -0.80 29.13 -25.94
CA ALA A 280 -0.18 28.55 -24.74
C ALA A 280 1.32 28.86 -24.72
N THR A 281 1.86 29.10 -23.53
CA THR A 281 3.25 29.47 -23.33
C THR A 281 3.98 28.40 -22.52
N VAL A 282 5.27 28.29 -22.77
CA VAL A 282 6.22 27.52 -21.98
C VAL A 282 7.37 28.45 -21.60
N THR A 283 7.80 28.33 -20.35
CA THR A 283 8.93 29.09 -19.83
C THR A 283 10.13 28.17 -19.59
N GLN A 284 11.34 28.66 -19.84
CA GLN A 284 12.57 27.99 -19.45
C GLN A 284 13.46 28.97 -18.69
N THR A 285 14.08 28.51 -17.61
CA THR A 285 15.06 29.30 -16.86
C THR A 285 16.47 28.87 -17.27
N ILE A 286 17.29 29.81 -17.75
CA ILE A 286 18.70 29.58 -18.07
C ILE A 286 19.53 30.62 -17.31
N GLY A 287 20.35 30.16 -16.36
CA GLY A 287 21.04 31.06 -15.43
C GLY A 287 20.03 31.88 -14.62
N ALA A 288 20.14 33.21 -14.67
CA ALA A 288 19.24 34.14 -14.01
C ALA A 288 18.07 34.63 -14.91
N ASN A 289 18.00 34.15 -16.15
CA ASN A 289 17.07 34.64 -17.17
C ASN A 289 15.90 33.66 -17.36
N ILE A 290 14.69 34.20 -17.52
CA ILE A 290 13.49 33.46 -17.87
C ILE A 290 13.15 33.76 -19.32
N TYR A 291 13.03 32.71 -20.12
CA TYR A 291 12.66 32.80 -21.52
C TYR A 291 11.27 32.24 -21.74
N THR A 292 10.43 32.99 -22.44
CA THR A 292 9.05 32.60 -22.77
C THR A 292 8.91 32.35 -24.27
N GLN A 293 8.19 31.28 -24.61
CA GLN A 293 7.85 30.95 -25.99
C GLN A 293 6.53 30.18 -26.07
N ASN A 294 5.92 30.03 -27.25
CA ASN A 294 4.79 29.09 -27.39
C ASN A 294 5.25 27.64 -27.39
N VAL A 295 6.40 27.36 -28.03
CA VAL A 295 6.92 26.01 -28.21
C VAL A 295 8.42 25.98 -27.95
N LEU A 296 8.84 25.07 -27.08
CA LEU A 296 10.22 24.70 -26.84
C LEU A 296 10.50 23.33 -27.48
N LEU A 297 11.22 23.34 -28.59
CA LEU A 297 11.70 22.12 -29.23
C LEU A 297 13.01 21.67 -28.57
N ASN A 298 12.92 20.60 -27.77
CA ASN A 298 14.04 19.92 -27.12
C ASN A 298 14.18 18.45 -27.55
N LYS A 299 13.37 18.02 -28.52
CA LYS A 299 13.36 16.67 -29.12
C LYS A 299 13.32 16.78 -30.63
N SER A 300 13.83 15.76 -31.31
CA SER A 300 13.80 15.68 -32.77
C SER A 300 12.42 15.21 -33.24
N VAL A 301 11.50 16.14 -33.50
CA VAL A 301 10.09 15.82 -33.84
C VAL A 301 9.63 16.52 -35.13
N THR A 302 8.55 16.01 -35.73
CA THR A 302 7.86 16.69 -36.83
C THR A 302 6.60 17.37 -36.31
N LEU A 303 6.54 18.70 -36.34
CA LEU A 303 5.31 19.47 -36.10
C LEU A 303 4.59 19.72 -37.43
N ARG A 304 3.36 19.21 -37.57
CA ARG A 304 2.60 19.29 -38.82
C ARG A 304 1.18 19.78 -38.58
N GLY A 305 0.89 21.00 -39.04
CA GLY A 305 -0.47 21.53 -39.09
C GLY A 305 -1.25 21.05 -40.32
N GLY A 306 -2.50 21.49 -40.44
CA GLY A 306 -3.38 21.16 -41.57
C GLY A 306 -4.39 20.04 -41.30
N TYR A 307 -4.54 19.60 -40.04
CA TYR A 307 -5.50 18.58 -39.63
C TYR A 307 -6.78 19.15 -39.04
N ASN A 308 -7.80 18.31 -38.87
CA ASN A 308 -9.02 18.66 -38.17
C ASN A 308 -9.34 17.59 -37.11
N ALA A 309 -9.55 18.00 -35.85
CA ALA A 309 -9.91 17.05 -34.80
C ALA A 309 -11.27 16.37 -35.08
N ALA A 310 -12.19 17.08 -35.75
CA ALA A 310 -13.52 16.56 -36.07
C ALA A 310 -13.51 15.40 -37.08
N ASP A 311 -12.45 15.26 -37.89
CA ASP A 311 -12.29 14.12 -38.82
C ASP A 311 -11.34 13.03 -38.27
N GLY A 312 -10.96 13.14 -37.00
CA GLY A 312 -10.00 12.22 -36.38
C GLY A 312 -8.59 12.35 -36.93
N PHE A 313 -8.19 13.53 -37.42
CA PHE A 313 -6.87 13.81 -38.00
C PHE A 313 -6.55 12.95 -39.25
N THR A 314 -7.59 12.61 -40.01
CA THR A 314 -7.48 11.78 -41.23
C THR A 314 -7.31 12.63 -42.48
N GLY A 315 -7.88 13.83 -42.52
CA GLY A 315 -7.76 14.77 -43.63
C GLY A 315 -6.56 15.72 -43.48
N TYR A 316 -5.77 15.87 -44.55
CA TYR A 316 -4.68 16.85 -44.62
C TYR A 316 -5.03 17.97 -45.60
N ALA A 317 -5.34 19.16 -45.07
CA ALA A 317 -5.71 20.35 -45.84
C ALA A 317 -5.11 21.64 -45.23
N PRO A 318 -3.80 21.91 -45.42
CA PRO A 318 -3.07 23.00 -44.73
C PRO A 318 -3.68 24.40 -44.81
N ILE A 319 -4.35 24.71 -45.92
CA ILE A 319 -4.95 26.03 -46.15
C ILE A 319 -6.31 26.12 -45.43
N THR A 320 -7.17 25.12 -45.60
CA THR A 320 -8.52 25.09 -44.99
C THR A 320 -8.44 24.88 -43.48
N ASN A 321 -7.55 23.99 -43.04
CA ASN A 321 -7.31 23.64 -41.65
C ASN A 321 -6.11 24.44 -41.10
N ALA A 322 -6.18 25.76 -41.22
CA ALA A 322 -5.08 26.64 -40.84
C ALA A 322 -4.77 26.57 -39.33
N VAL A 323 -3.50 26.31 -39.01
CA VAL A 323 -2.99 26.32 -37.64
C VAL A 323 -2.19 27.60 -37.42
N ARG A 324 -2.63 28.45 -36.48
CA ARG A 324 -1.95 29.70 -36.12
C ARG A 324 -1.26 29.52 -34.78
N LEU A 325 0.07 29.59 -34.78
CA LEU A 325 0.87 29.67 -33.56
C LEU A 325 1.19 31.15 -33.32
N ASP A 326 0.61 31.71 -32.27
CA ASP A 326 0.50 33.16 -32.09
C ASP A 326 1.25 33.60 -30.82
N GLY A 327 2.32 34.36 -31.02
CA GLY A 327 3.15 34.93 -29.95
C GLY A 327 2.54 36.16 -29.27
N GLN A 328 1.37 36.62 -29.73
CA GLN A 328 0.59 37.74 -29.20
C GLN A 328 1.34 39.09 -29.09
N GLY A 329 2.47 39.22 -29.79
CA GLY A 329 3.38 40.34 -29.70
C GLY A 329 4.18 40.39 -28.39
N GLN A 330 4.18 39.32 -27.60
CA GLN A 330 4.74 39.30 -26.25
C GLN A 330 6.03 38.49 -26.11
N HIS A 331 6.19 37.43 -26.90
CA HIS A 331 7.31 36.50 -26.75
C HIS A 331 7.66 35.81 -28.07
N ARG A 332 8.73 35.01 -28.06
CA ARG A 332 9.11 34.18 -29.20
C ARG A 332 8.03 33.14 -29.48
N VAL A 333 7.85 32.74 -30.73
CA VAL A 333 6.85 31.69 -31.04
C VAL A 333 7.48 30.32 -30.84
N ILE A 334 8.59 30.02 -31.52
CA ILE A 334 9.29 28.73 -31.44
C ILE A 334 10.76 28.94 -31.08
N TYR A 335 11.23 28.18 -30.10
CA TYR A 335 12.65 28.06 -29.78
C TYR A 335 13.10 26.61 -29.98
N ALA A 336 14.10 26.39 -30.83
CA ALA A 336 14.74 25.09 -31.02
C ALA A 336 16.09 25.01 -30.31
N ARG A 337 16.27 23.97 -29.48
CA ARG A 337 17.55 23.70 -28.79
C ARG A 337 18.61 23.20 -29.78
N PRO A 338 19.90 23.42 -29.48
CA PRO A 338 20.98 22.82 -30.25
C PRO A 338 20.90 21.29 -30.22
N GLY A 339 21.30 20.63 -31.32
CA GLY A 339 21.48 19.18 -31.37
C GLY A 339 20.23 18.36 -31.71
N ILE A 340 19.11 18.99 -32.06
CA ILE A 340 17.91 18.29 -32.53
C ILE A 340 17.70 18.44 -34.03
N THR A 341 16.90 17.55 -34.61
CA THR A 341 16.34 17.71 -35.95
C THR A 341 14.83 17.86 -35.86
N ALA A 342 14.33 19.08 -36.08
CA ALA A 342 12.90 19.35 -36.08
C ALA A 342 12.40 19.68 -37.50
N THR A 343 11.27 19.09 -37.89
CA THR A 343 10.56 19.46 -39.11
C THR A 343 9.31 20.25 -38.74
N ILE A 344 9.18 21.48 -39.22
CA ILE A 344 8.00 22.33 -38.96
C ILE A 344 7.30 22.58 -40.28
N SER A 345 6.02 22.20 -40.40
CA SER A 345 5.27 22.31 -41.65
C SER A 345 3.81 22.69 -41.44
N SER A 346 3.26 23.45 -42.38
CA SER A 346 1.83 23.82 -42.41
C SER A 346 1.35 24.57 -41.15
N LEU A 347 2.21 25.42 -40.59
CA LEU A 347 1.89 26.32 -39.48
C LEU A 347 2.03 27.78 -39.92
N PHE A 348 1.10 28.63 -39.50
CA PHE A 348 1.22 30.08 -39.58
C PHE A 348 1.82 30.59 -38.27
N ILE A 349 3.10 30.95 -38.31
CA ILE A 349 3.83 31.55 -37.18
C ILE A 349 3.62 33.07 -37.24
N GLN A 350 2.97 33.64 -36.23
CA GLN A 350 2.60 35.07 -36.26
C GLN A 350 2.79 35.77 -34.91
N ASN A 351 2.87 37.10 -34.96
CA ASN A 351 2.96 38.00 -33.80
C ASN A 351 4.06 37.61 -32.79
N GLY A 352 5.20 37.12 -33.28
CA GLY A 352 6.35 36.85 -32.43
C GLY A 352 7.10 38.12 -32.03
N ALA A 353 7.57 38.21 -30.79
CA ALA A 353 8.39 39.31 -30.29
C ALA A 353 9.78 38.85 -29.83
N ALA A 354 10.79 39.62 -30.21
CA ALA A 354 12.19 39.39 -29.83
C ALA A 354 12.65 40.27 -28.66
N ALA A 355 11.94 41.36 -28.38
CA ALA A 355 12.40 42.46 -27.53
C ALA A 355 12.12 42.29 -26.02
N SER A 356 11.47 41.20 -25.62
CA SER A 356 11.14 40.91 -24.21
C SER A 356 12.16 40.00 -23.52
N GLU A 357 13.26 39.63 -24.19
CA GLU A 357 14.25 38.66 -23.70
C GLU A 357 15.64 39.31 -23.47
N PRO A 358 16.43 38.90 -22.47
CA PRO A 358 17.55 39.70 -21.94
C PRO A 358 18.81 39.83 -22.83
N GLU A 359 18.87 39.18 -24.00
CA GLU A 359 20.07 39.20 -24.86
C GLU A 359 19.74 39.50 -26.33
N SER A 360 20.71 40.10 -27.02
CA SER A 360 20.55 40.86 -28.26
C SER A 360 20.57 40.03 -29.55
N GLU A 361 20.04 38.81 -29.56
CA GLU A 361 20.13 37.91 -30.73
C GLU A 361 18.81 37.19 -31.05
N TYR A 362 17.67 37.84 -31.35
CA TYR A 362 16.43 37.06 -31.54
C TYR A 362 15.55 37.41 -32.75
N ALA A 363 15.09 36.35 -33.41
CA ALA A 363 13.93 36.32 -34.29
C ALA A 363 12.68 36.06 -33.43
N GLY A 364 11.65 36.91 -33.57
CA GLY A 364 10.40 36.76 -32.82
C GLY A 364 9.58 35.53 -33.22
N GLY A 365 9.68 35.09 -34.47
CA GLY A 365 8.97 33.91 -34.98
C GLY A 365 9.63 32.60 -34.56
N LEU A 366 10.70 32.22 -35.26
CA LEU A 366 11.46 30.99 -35.01
C LEU A 366 12.90 31.35 -34.70
N TYR A 367 13.42 30.87 -33.57
CA TYR A 367 14.83 30.95 -33.22
C TYR A 367 15.45 29.54 -33.16
N ASN A 368 16.56 29.37 -33.88
CA ASN A 368 17.37 28.16 -33.89
C ASN A 368 18.72 28.48 -33.26
N ALA A 369 19.01 27.85 -32.12
CA ALA A 369 20.16 28.16 -31.26
C ALA A 369 21.46 27.45 -31.70
#